data_AF-A0A926TRK3-F1
#
_entry.id   AF-A0A926TRK3-F1
#
_cell.length_a   1.000
_cell.length_b   1.000
_cell.length_c   1.000
_cell.angle_alpha   90.00
_cell.angle_beta   90.00
_cell.angle_gamma   90.00
#
_symmetry.space_group_name_H-M   'P 1'
#
loop_
_entity.id
_entity.type
_entity.pdbx_description
1 polymer ?
#
loop_
_entity_poly.entity_id
_entity_poly.type
_entity_poly.pdbx_seq_one_letter_code
_entity_poly.pdbx_strand_id
1 'polypeptide(L)'
;MLKTSLTLPENVTQTSASSQICLLDPGMEDHNDRPSENLGDLIIQQAVLREIDSLFGSQNIAKLSTHAPLEETHLQMIQASSIAIVGGTNLLSSNMNHYNQWKIVLRDALRLRKRVLLLGVSWWQYQGRPNLYTLALLHLALSYKGSHSVRDNYTKKKLQSIGIRNVINTGCPTMWPLANLQPDAIPQTKATNALVMLTDYSKNIELDRKLLELATSHYETVYFWPQGAGDRDYVTSFNLPVTILERSLPALENLLKSDVSLDYIGTRLHGGIRCLLAKRRALILRIDHRATEIAQETGLPSVDRADFAFMERWIREPFVTKITVDTAAIECWRQQFRTKPA
;
A
#
# COMPACT_ATOMS: atom_id res chain seq x y z
N MET A 1 59.03 -45.05 2.01
CA MET A 1 58.44 -44.20 3.06
C MET A 1 57.79 -43.00 2.40
N LEU A 2 56.45 -43.02 2.32
CA LEU A 2 55.64 -41.92 1.80
C LEU A 2 55.78 -40.69 2.69
N LYS A 3 56.12 -39.53 2.11
CA LYS A 3 55.82 -38.22 2.70
C LYS A 3 54.70 -37.60 1.87
N THR A 4 53.47 -37.77 2.33
CA THR A 4 52.30 -37.03 1.87
C THR A 4 52.35 -35.63 2.50
N SER A 5 52.66 -34.61 1.70
CA SER A 5 52.41 -33.22 2.07
C SER A 5 50.95 -32.88 1.75
N LEU A 6 50.09 -32.87 2.76
CA LEU A 6 48.76 -32.28 2.67
C LEU A 6 48.86 -30.82 3.14
N THR A 7 49.06 -29.93 2.18
CA THR A 7 48.73 -28.51 2.32
C THR A 7 47.21 -28.37 2.23
N LEU A 8 46.56 -28.00 3.33
CA LEU A 8 45.17 -27.56 3.33
C LEU A 8 45.10 -26.16 2.71
N PRO A 9 44.25 -25.90 1.71
CA PRO A 9 43.95 -24.53 1.32
C PRO A 9 43.02 -23.90 2.36
N GLU A 10 43.54 -22.93 3.09
CA GLU A 10 42.75 -21.85 3.68
C GLU A 10 42.04 -21.11 2.53
N ASN A 11 40.74 -21.35 2.40
CA ASN A 11 39.78 -20.40 1.86
C ASN A 11 38.38 -20.97 2.08
N VAL A 12 37.95 -20.99 3.34
CA VAL A 12 36.52 -20.90 3.63
C VAL A 12 36.18 -19.43 3.44
N THR A 13 35.76 -19.09 2.23
CA THR A 13 34.99 -17.88 1.97
C THR A 13 33.89 -17.82 3.02
N GLN A 14 33.98 -16.84 3.91
CA GLN A 14 32.89 -16.44 4.78
C GLN A 14 31.68 -16.15 3.88
N THR A 15 30.78 -17.11 3.75
CA THR A 15 29.42 -16.85 3.34
C THR A 15 28.85 -15.92 4.40
N SER A 16 28.69 -14.64 4.06
CA SER A 16 27.86 -13.75 4.84
C SER A 16 26.51 -14.44 4.99
N ALA A 17 26.17 -14.90 6.18
CA ALA A 17 24.85 -15.49 6.44
C ALA A 17 23.81 -14.47 5.98
N SER A 18 23.16 -14.76 4.86
CA SER A 18 22.19 -13.86 4.28
C SER A 18 21.05 -13.75 5.29
N SER A 19 20.87 -12.55 5.82
CA SER A 19 19.92 -12.32 6.91
C SER A 19 18.51 -12.55 6.39
N GLN A 20 17.85 -13.63 6.85
CA GLN A 20 16.48 -13.95 6.45
C GLN A 20 15.54 -12.85 6.96
N ILE A 21 14.72 -12.30 6.05
CA ILE A 21 13.70 -11.28 6.31
C ILE A 21 12.33 -11.97 6.27
N CYS A 22 11.48 -11.67 7.24
CA CYS A 22 10.08 -12.07 7.19
C CYS A 22 9.20 -10.85 6.90
N LEU A 23 8.43 -10.93 5.82
CA LEU A 23 7.38 -9.98 5.47
C LEU A 23 6.01 -10.56 5.84
N LEU A 24 5.32 -9.89 6.74
CA LEU A 24 3.88 -10.05 6.95
C LEU A 24 3.16 -9.19 5.89
N ASP A 25 2.57 -9.87 4.91
CA ASP A 25 2.11 -9.32 3.64
C ASP A 25 0.58 -9.24 3.57
N PRO A 26 -0.01 -8.06 3.32
CA PRO A 26 -1.45 -7.91 3.13
C PRO A 26 -1.93 -8.18 1.70
N GLY A 27 -1.01 -8.33 0.74
CA GLY A 27 -1.33 -8.78 -0.61
C GLY A 27 -1.66 -10.27 -0.69
N MET A 28 -1.45 -11.03 0.39
CA MET A 28 -1.75 -12.47 0.46
C MET A 28 -3.01 -12.72 1.28
N GLU A 29 -3.96 -13.48 0.73
CA GLU A 29 -5.18 -13.94 1.40
C GLU A 29 -4.88 -15.04 2.43
N ASP A 30 -3.90 -15.91 2.13
CA ASP A 30 -3.47 -17.00 3.01
C ASP A 30 -1.94 -17.19 2.99
N HIS A 31 -1.43 -18.12 3.80
CA HIS A 31 0.01 -18.40 3.88
C HIS A 31 0.57 -19.18 2.68
N ASN A 32 -0.23 -19.49 1.66
CA ASN A 32 0.14 -20.30 0.49
C ASN A 32 0.20 -19.45 -0.80
N ASP A 33 0.55 -18.16 -0.67
CA ASP A 33 0.68 -17.21 -1.79
C ASP A 33 -0.61 -16.96 -2.59
N ARG A 34 -1.78 -17.31 -2.05
CA ARG A 34 -3.05 -16.90 -2.67
C ARG A 34 -3.18 -15.37 -2.60
N PRO A 35 -3.42 -14.67 -3.73
CA PRO A 35 -3.48 -13.21 -3.74
C PRO A 35 -4.78 -12.68 -3.11
N SER A 36 -4.73 -11.49 -2.51
CA SER A 36 -5.90 -10.76 -2.01
C SER A 36 -6.95 -10.54 -3.11
N GLU A 37 -8.22 -10.67 -2.77
CA GLU A 37 -9.34 -10.36 -3.66
C GLU A 37 -9.41 -8.87 -4.04
N ASN A 38 -8.76 -8.01 -3.29
CA ASN A 38 -8.66 -6.59 -3.59
C ASN A 38 -7.31 -6.31 -4.28
N LEU A 39 -7.33 -6.07 -5.59
CA LEU A 39 -6.10 -5.83 -6.37
C LEU A 39 -5.29 -4.60 -5.90
N GLY A 40 -5.91 -3.71 -5.11
CA GLY A 40 -5.21 -2.61 -4.45
C GLY A 40 -4.17 -3.08 -3.43
N ASP A 41 -4.41 -4.21 -2.77
CA ASP A 41 -3.44 -4.79 -1.82
C ASP A 41 -2.24 -5.37 -2.56
N LEU A 42 -2.44 -5.87 -3.78
CA LEU A 42 -1.34 -6.31 -4.66
C LEU A 42 -0.48 -5.15 -5.15
N ILE A 43 -1.09 -3.99 -5.46
CA ILE A 43 -0.34 -2.76 -5.79
C ILE A 43 0.56 -2.35 -4.61
N ILE A 44 0.03 -2.48 -3.39
CA ILE A 44 0.78 -2.16 -2.18
C ILE A 44 1.89 -3.19 -1.93
N GLN A 45 1.59 -4.48 -2.05
CA GLN A 45 2.56 -5.57 -1.95
C GLN A 45 3.73 -5.34 -2.91
N GLN A 46 3.47 -5.02 -4.18
CA GLN A 46 4.52 -4.71 -5.16
C GLN A 46 5.41 -3.55 -4.70
N ALA A 47 4.82 -2.50 -4.13
CA ALA A 47 5.57 -1.37 -3.62
C ALA A 47 6.40 -1.73 -2.37
N VAL A 48 5.83 -2.48 -1.43
CA VAL A 48 6.51 -2.95 -0.23
C VAL A 48 7.69 -3.87 -0.59
N LEU A 49 7.47 -4.84 -1.49
CA LEU A 49 8.51 -5.76 -1.95
C LEU A 49 9.62 -5.02 -2.67
N ARG A 50 9.32 -4.02 -3.52
CA ARG A 50 10.34 -3.17 -4.15
C ARG A 50 11.27 -2.52 -3.11
N GLU A 51 10.70 -1.99 -2.02
CA GLU A 51 11.49 -1.33 -0.97
C GLU A 51 12.32 -2.33 -0.16
N ILE A 52 11.74 -3.47 0.22
CA ILE A 52 12.45 -4.52 0.96
C ILE A 52 13.57 -5.10 0.09
N ASP A 53 13.30 -5.38 -1.17
CA ASP A 53 14.28 -5.88 -2.13
C ASP A 53 15.46 -4.90 -2.30
N SER A 54 15.18 -3.60 -2.41
CA SER A 54 16.23 -2.57 -2.50
C SER A 54 17.13 -2.48 -1.26
N LEU A 55 16.64 -2.92 -0.10
CA LEU A 55 17.37 -2.87 1.17
C LEU A 55 18.12 -4.16 1.49
N PHE A 56 17.54 -5.31 1.14
CA PHE A 56 18.01 -6.62 1.61
C PHE A 56 18.32 -7.63 0.48
N GLY A 57 17.95 -7.32 -0.76
CA GLY A 57 18.04 -8.21 -1.92
C GLY A 57 16.95 -9.29 -1.95
N SER A 58 16.74 -9.89 -3.12
CA SER A 58 15.54 -10.70 -3.40
C SER A 58 15.57 -12.11 -2.79
N GLN A 59 16.76 -12.63 -2.48
CA GLN A 59 16.93 -14.07 -2.22
C GLN A 59 16.58 -14.54 -0.80
N ASN A 60 16.11 -13.65 0.09
CA ASN A 60 15.96 -13.98 1.53
C ASN A 60 14.66 -13.47 2.15
N ILE A 61 13.60 -13.26 1.36
CA ILE A 61 12.32 -12.74 1.85
C ILE A 61 11.32 -13.90 1.99
N ALA A 62 11.06 -14.31 3.22
CA ALA A 62 9.94 -15.19 3.53
C ALA A 62 8.67 -14.35 3.69
N LYS A 63 7.56 -14.76 3.07
CA LYS A 63 6.29 -14.03 3.12
C LYS A 63 5.24 -14.82 3.91
N LEU A 64 4.46 -14.11 4.72
CA LEU A 64 3.35 -14.65 5.48
C LEU A 64 2.16 -13.72 5.34
N SER A 65 0.97 -14.24 5.08
CA SER A 65 -0.24 -13.41 5.03
C SER A 65 -0.55 -12.71 6.36
N THR A 66 -1.06 -11.49 6.28
CA THR A 66 -1.72 -10.82 7.42
C THR A 66 -3.19 -11.21 7.55
N HIS A 67 -3.81 -11.76 6.50
CA HIS A 67 -5.23 -12.13 6.43
C HIS A 67 -5.54 -13.52 7.00
N ALA A 68 -4.51 -14.32 7.30
CA ALA A 68 -4.63 -15.65 7.90
C ALA A 68 -3.97 -15.74 9.29
N PRO A 69 -4.53 -16.53 10.23
CA PRO A 69 -3.93 -16.75 11.55
C PRO A 69 -2.57 -17.43 11.49
N LEU A 70 -1.64 -17.00 12.35
CA LEU A 70 -0.32 -17.60 12.45
C LEU A 70 -0.35 -18.99 13.11
N GLU A 71 0.45 -19.90 12.57
CA GLU A 71 0.69 -21.24 13.12
C GLU A 71 2.09 -21.32 13.75
N GLU A 72 2.39 -22.45 14.39
CA GLU A 72 3.66 -22.69 15.06
C GLU A 72 4.87 -22.48 14.14
N THR A 73 4.80 -23.04 12.93
CA THR A 73 5.84 -22.94 11.89
C THR A 73 6.06 -21.49 11.44
N HIS A 74 4.97 -20.72 11.26
CA HIS A 74 5.02 -19.31 10.92
C HIS A 74 5.70 -18.48 12.02
N LEU A 75 5.38 -18.75 13.29
CA LEU A 75 5.99 -18.07 14.42
C LEU A 75 7.48 -18.40 14.55
N GLN A 76 7.87 -19.66 14.32
CA GLN A 76 9.28 -20.07 14.29
C GLN A 76 10.05 -19.36 13.17
N MET A 77 9.45 -19.24 11.98
CA MET A 77 10.04 -18.50 10.86
C MET A 77 10.26 -17.02 11.20
N ILE A 78 9.27 -16.35 11.80
CA ILE A 78 9.39 -14.96 12.26
C ILE A 78 10.51 -14.82 13.31
N GLN A 79 10.60 -15.77 14.24
CA GLN A 79 11.61 -15.76 15.32
C GLN A 79 13.03 -16.03 14.81
N ALA A 80 13.18 -16.86 13.79
CA ALA A 80 14.46 -17.16 13.12
C ALA A 80 14.92 -16.02 12.21
N SER A 81 13.98 -15.19 11.75
CA SER A 81 14.29 -14.04 10.88
C SER A 81 15.04 -12.95 11.64
N SER A 82 16.03 -12.37 10.96
CA SER A 82 16.80 -11.23 11.45
C SER A 82 15.93 -9.98 11.65
N ILE A 83 14.98 -9.78 10.74
CA ILE A 83 14.05 -8.67 10.72
C ILE A 83 12.66 -9.21 10.34
N ALA A 84 11.65 -8.76 11.06
CA ALA A 84 10.24 -8.99 10.72
C ALA A 84 9.59 -7.64 10.41
N ILE A 85 9.02 -7.51 9.22
CA ILE A 85 8.33 -6.30 8.76
C ILE A 85 6.88 -6.68 8.48
N VAL A 86 5.95 -5.84 8.91
CA VAL A 86 4.58 -5.88 8.39
C VAL A 86 4.39 -4.76 7.38
N GLY A 87 4.08 -5.17 6.15
CA GLY A 87 3.70 -4.27 5.07
C GLY A 87 2.29 -3.78 5.31
N GLY A 88 2.06 -2.48 5.16
CA GLY A 88 0.73 -1.95 5.39
C GLY A 88 -0.29 -2.41 4.36
N THR A 89 -1.54 -2.47 4.80
CA THR A 89 -2.65 -1.67 4.25
C THR A 89 -3.16 -0.77 5.38
N ASN A 90 -4.48 -0.62 5.55
CA ASN A 90 -5.13 0.01 6.70
C ASN A 90 -5.26 -0.95 7.90
N LEU A 91 -4.13 -1.58 8.24
CA LEU A 91 -4.03 -2.78 9.04
C LEU A 91 -4.41 -2.60 10.53
N LEU A 92 -4.19 -1.40 11.10
CA LEU A 92 -4.34 -1.14 12.53
C LEU A 92 -5.75 -0.62 12.86
N SER A 93 -6.27 -0.88 14.06
CA SER A 93 -7.59 -0.39 14.50
C SER A 93 -7.58 -0.17 16.00
N SER A 94 -8.45 0.69 16.53
CA SER A 94 -8.62 0.92 17.97
C SER A 94 -9.26 -0.27 18.69
N ASN A 95 -9.88 -1.19 17.94
CA ASN A 95 -10.54 -2.38 18.47
C ASN A 95 -10.11 -3.63 17.67
N MET A 96 -8.82 -4.02 17.76
CA MET A 96 -8.28 -5.17 17.02
C MET A 96 -8.84 -6.53 17.46
N ASN A 97 -9.52 -6.60 18.59
CA ASN A 97 -10.32 -7.76 19.01
C ASN A 97 -11.66 -7.89 18.26
N HIS A 98 -12.09 -6.87 17.53
CA HIS A 98 -13.32 -6.88 16.75
C HIS A 98 -13.03 -6.71 15.25
N TYR A 99 -12.30 -5.66 14.89
CA TYR A 99 -11.85 -5.44 13.53
C TYR A 99 -10.38 -5.82 13.38
N ASN A 100 -10.13 -6.99 12.78
CA ASN A 100 -8.81 -7.57 12.72
C ASN A 100 -8.39 -7.87 11.27
N GLN A 101 -7.74 -6.92 10.61
CA GLN A 101 -7.09 -7.14 9.31
C GLN A 101 -5.74 -7.84 9.45
N TRP A 102 -5.05 -7.68 10.58
CA TRP A 102 -3.85 -8.44 10.91
C TRP A 102 -4.21 -9.59 11.85
N LYS A 103 -4.46 -10.79 11.33
CA LYS A 103 -4.96 -11.96 12.07
C LYS A 103 -3.97 -12.52 13.11
N ILE A 104 -3.68 -11.72 14.13
CA ILE A 104 -2.93 -12.08 15.32
C ILE A 104 -3.79 -11.85 16.56
N VAL A 105 -3.56 -12.65 17.58
CA VAL A 105 -4.11 -12.45 18.94
C VAL A 105 -2.99 -12.20 19.95
N LEU A 106 -3.34 -11.91 21.21
CA LEU A 106 -2.37 -11.63 22.28
C LEU A 106 -1.32 -12.75 22.46
N ARG A 107 -1.73 -14.02 22.30
CA ARG A 107 -0.80 -15.16 22.35
C ARG A 107 0.25 -15.08 21.24
N ASP A 108 -0.16 -14.73 20.03
CA ASP A 108 0.77 -14.58 18.90
C ASP A 108 1.67 -13.37 19.12
N ALA A 109 1.10 -12.24 19.53
CA ALA A 109 1.86 -11.02 19.84
C ALA A 109 2.94 -11.25 20.90
N LEU A 110 2.62 -12.00 21.97
CA LEU A 110 3.62 -12.39 22.97
C LEU A 110 4.78 -13.19 22.35
N ARG A 111 4.46 -14.08 21.40
CA ARG A 111 5.43 -14.92 20.70
C ARG A 111 6.21 -14.19 19.61
N LEU A 112 5.68 -13.08 19.08
CA LEU A 112 6.42 -12.16 18.20
C LEU A 112 7.55 -11.44 18.96
N ARG A 113 7.52 -11.42 20.30
CA ARG A 113 8.60 -10.92 21.17
C ARG A 113 9.06 -9.48 20.83
N LYS A 114 8.13 -8.60 20.49
CA LYS A 114 8.42 -7.19 20.15
C LYS A 114 9.46 -7.07 19.02
N ARG A 115 9.23 -7.76 17.90
CA ARG A 115 10.17 -7.81 16.76
C ARG A 115 9.65 -7.15 15.50
N VAL A 116 8.36 -6.90 15.40
CA VAL A 116 7.74 -6.46 14.14
C VAL A 116 7.93 -4.95 13.96
N LEU A 117 8.52 -4.56 12.84
CA LEU A 117 8.57 -3.19 12.35
C LEU A 117 7.42 -2.95 11.36
N LEU A 118 6.94 -1.70 11.29
CA LEU A 118 5.89 -1.32 10.33
C LEU A 118 6.55 -0.72 9.10
N LEU A 119 6.02 -1.05 7.91
CA LEU A 119 6.35 -0.39 6.64
C LEU A 119 5.07 0.10 5.96
N GLY A 120 4.88 1.42 5.98
CA GLY A 120 3.78 2.10 5.33
C GLY A 120 2.45 1.55 5.78
N VAL A 121 2.21 1.41 7.08
CA VAL A 121 0.96 0.92 7.66
C VAL A 121 0.04 2.09 8.01
N SER A 122 -1.28 1.94 7.88
CA SER A 122 -2.24 2.95 8.34
C SER A 122 -3.32 2.40 9.26
N TRP A 123 -4.05 3.32 9.89
CA TRP A 123 -5.18 3.05 10.76
C TRP A 123 -6.49 2.90 9.98
N TRP A 124 -7.32 1.95 10.38
CA TRP A 124 -8.64 1.67 9.86
C TRP A 124 -9.66 2.68 10.41
N GLN A 125 -9.85 3.75 9.65
CA GLN A 125 -10.83 4.83 9.90
C GLN A 125 -10.52 5.76 11.07
N TYR A 126 -11.24 6.88 11.10
CA TYR A 126 -11.31 7.72 12.28
C TYR A 126 -12.02 6.97 13.41
N GLN A 127 -11.33 6.83 14.52
CA GLN A 127 -11.76 6.02 15.65
C GLN A 127 -11.40 6.73 16.96
N GLY A 128 -12.01 6.30 18.06
CA GLY A 128 -11.64 6.72 19.41
C GLY A 128 -10.23 6.25 19.82
N ARG A 129 -9.90 6.42 21.10
CA ARG A 129 -8.65 5.87 21.64
C ARG A 129 -8.61 4.34 21.48
N PRO A 130 -7.43 3.74 21.20
CA PRO A 130 -7.29 2.29 21.21
C PRO A 130 -7.69 1.71 22.56
N ASN A 131 -8.42 0.59 22.54
CA ASN A 131 -8.81 -0.12 23.75
C ASN A 131 -7.62 -0.85 24.40
N LEU A 132 -7.80 -1.34 25.63
CA LEU A 132 -6.74 -2.01 26.38
C LEU A 132 -6.22 -3.27 25.65
N TYR A 133 -7.09 -3.99 24.95
CA TYR A 133 -6.70 -5.14 24.15
C TYR A 133 -5.72 -4.75 23.04
N THR A 134 -6.08 -3.74 22.24
CA THR A 134 -5.26 -3.24 21.14
C THR A 134 -3.94 -2.68 21.64
N LEU A 135 -3.97 -1.94 22.76
CA LEU A 135 -2.77 -1.44 23.41
C LEU A 135 -1.82 -2.58 23.76
N ALA A 136 -2.31 -3.61 24.47
CA ALA A 136 -1.51 -4.77 24.84
C ALA A 136 -0.98 -5.53 23.61
N LEU A 137 -1.84 -5.76 22.60
CA LEU A 137 -1.48 -6.45 21.37
C LEU A 137 -0.32 -5.76 20.65
N LEU A 138 -0.44 -4.44 20.41
CA LEU A 138 0.58 -3.67 19.70
C LEU A 138 1.88 -3.56 20.50
N HIS A 139 1.82 -3.39 21.83
CA HIS A 139 3.01 -3.35 22.68
C HIS A 139 3.76 -4.69 22.77
N LEU A 140 3.06 -5.81 22.58
CA LEU A 140 3.66 -7.15 22.57
C LEU A 140 4.24 -7.50 21.19
N ALA A 141 3.56 -7.09 20.10
CA ALA A 141 3.97 -7.42 18.74
C ALA A 141 5.09 -6.50 18.20
N LEU A 142 4.95 -5.19 18.40
CA LEU A 142 5.79 -4.19 17.74
C LEU A 142 7.13 -3.99 18.43
N SER A 143 8.17 -3.77 17.62
CA SER A 143 9.53 -3.55 18.09
C SER A 143 9.69 -2.19 18.78
N TYR A 144 10.34 -2.20 19.94
CA TYR A 144 10.80 -0.96 20.59
C TYR A 144 12.13 -0.45 20.01
N LYS A 145 12.82 -1.28 19.21
CA LYS A 145 14.06 -0.94 18.50
C LYS A 145 13.74 -0.62 17.04
N GLY A 146 14.34 0.44 16.52
CA GLY A 146 14.09 0.90 15.15
C GLY A 146 12.86 1.80 15.05
N SER A 147 12.60 2.29 13.85
CA SER A 147 11.52 3.23 13.54
C SER A 147 10.43 2.56 12.72
N HIS A 148 9.18 2.74 13.13
CA HIS A 148 7.99 2.30 12.41
C HIS A 148 7.62 3.31 11.32
N SER A 149 7.42 2.82 10.09
CA SER A 149 6.92 3.62 8.97
C SER A 149 5.39 3.51 8.89
N VAL A 150 4.71 4.66 8.88
CA VAL A 150 3.25 4.78 8.69
C VAL A 150 2.90 5.67 7.49
N ARG A 151 1.67 5.56 6.99
CA ARG A 151 1.23 6.27 5.76
C ARG A 151 0.77 7.71 5.96
N ASP A 152 0.40 8.06 7.19
CA ASP A 152 -0.28 9.32 7.50
C ASP A 152 -0.03 9.75 8.96
N ASN A 153 -0.17 11.05 9.23
CA ASN A 153 0.00 11.60 10.56
C ASN A 153 -1.11 11.18 11.52
N TYR A 154 -2.32 10.87 11.04
CA TYR A 154 -3.37 10.33 11.89
C TYR A 154 -2.91 9.02 12.57
N THR A 155 -2.37 8.08 11.80
CA THR A 155 -1.83 6.81 12.28
C THR A 155 -0.63 7.05 13.21
N LYS A 156 0.27 7.97 12.84
CA LYS A 156 1.41 8.37 13.68
C LYS A 156 0.93 8.84 15.06
N LYS A 157 -0.04 9.77 15.10
CA LYS A 157 -0.61 10.31 16.34
C LYS A 157 -1.32 9.21 17.15
N LYS A 158 -2.01 8.26 16.52
CA LYS A 158 -2.65 7.13 17.20
C LYS A 158 -1.64 6.24 17.93
N LEU A 159 -0.58 5.82 17.25
CA LEU A 159 0.49 5.02 17.86
C LEU A 159 1.19 5.78 18.99
N GLN A 160 1.50 7.07 18.77
CA GLN A 160 2.10 7.92 19.80
C GLN A 160 1.20 8.07 21.04
N SER A 161 -0.12 8.14 20.84
CA SER A 161 -1.09 8.27 21.95
C SER A 161 -1.14 7.05 22.88
N ILE A 162 -0.67 5.89 22.42
CA ILE A 162 -0.53 4.68 23.23
C ILE A 162 0.92 4.39 23.63
N GLY A 163 1.82 5.36 23.48
CA GLY A 163 3.21 5.25 23.95
C GLY A 163 4.21 4.68 22.93
N ILE A 164 3.78 4.34 21.71
CA ILE A 164 4.67 3.89 20.63
C ILE A 164 5.15 5.15 19.89
N ARG A 165 6.32 5.66 20.28
CA ARG A 165 6.81 6.98 19.86
C ARG A 165 7.84 6.95 18.72
N ASN A 166 8.47 5.81 18.49
CA ASN A 166 9.42 5.53 17.41
C ASN A 166 8.69 5.37 16.06
N VAL A 167 7.90 6.38 15.67
CA VAL A 167 7.02 6.33 14.50
C VAL A 167 7.31 7.51 13.58
N ILE A 168 7.54 7.21 12.31
CA ILE A 168 7.80 8.17 11.24
C ILE A 168 6.67 8.05 10.23
N ASN A 169 6.08 9.19 9.85
CA ASN A 169 5.19 9.22 8.71
C ASN A 169 6.06 9.29 7.45
N THR A 170 6.07 8.22 6.67
CA THR A 170 6.84 8.12 5.43
C THR A 170 5.94 8.19 4.20
N GLY A 171 4.63 8.39 4.38
CA GLY A 171 3.66 8.22 3.31
C GLY A 171 3.47 6.76 2.88
N CYS A 172 2.54 6.53 1.95
CA CYS A 172 2.30 5.20 1.38
C CYS A 172 3.45 4.78 0.43
N PRO A 173 4.03 3.58 0.57
CA PRO A 173 5.12 3.09 -0.29
C PRO A 173 4.80 3.11 -1.79
N THR A 174 3.52 3.04 -2.15
CA THR A 174 3.06 3.14 -3.54
C THR A 174 3.32 4.52 -4.15
N MET A 175 3.45 5.57 -3.33
CA MET A 175 3.70 6.94 -3.78
C MET A 175 5.18 7.31 -3.79
N TRP A 176 6.05 6.55 -3.15
CA TRP A 176 7.47 6.92 -3.02
C TRP A 176 8.17 7.20 -4.36
N PRO A 177 7.90 6.48 -5.47
CA PRO A 177 8.50 6.80 -6.75
C PRO A 177 8.04 8.15 -7.35
N LEU A 178 6.91 8.71 -6.89
CA LEU A 178 6.43 10.02 -7.32
C LEU A 178 7.38 11.15 -6.88
N ALA A 179 8.25 10.93 -5.89
CA ALA A 179 9.27 11.88 -5.47
C ALA A 179 10.23 12.27 -6.62
N ASN A 180 10.41 11.38 -7.60
CA ASN A 180 11.31 11.57 -8.74
C ASN A 180 10.58 12.06 -9.99
N LEU A 181 9.26 12.28 -9.91
CA LEU A 181 8.46 12.67 -11.05
C LEU A 181 8.73 14.15 -11.38
N GLN A 182 9.02 14.44 -12.64
CA GLN A 182 9.22 15.82 -13.07
C GLN A 182 7.88 16.59 -13.02
N PRO A 183 7.88 17.90 -12.66
CA PRO A 183 6.65 18.68 -12.49
C PRO A 183 5.73 18.74 -13.72
N ASP A 184 6.29 18.59 -14.91
CA ASP A 184 5.61 18.63 -16.22
C ASP A 184 5.35 17.23 -16.81
N ALA A 185 5.72 16.16 -16.11
CA ALA A 185 5.57 14.80 -16.62
C ALA A 185 4.10 14.35 -16.74
N ILE A 186 3.18 14.97 -15.98
CA ILE A 186 1.75 14.68 -16.02
C ILE A 186 1.05 15.75 -16.88
N PRO A 187 0.23 15.37 -17.88
CA PRO A 187 -0.55 16.32 -18.66
C PRO A 187 -1.44 17.21 -17.78
N GLN A 188 -1.54 18.48 -18.14
CA GLN A 188 -2.39 19.44 -17.40
C GLN A 188 -3.80 19.52 -17.97
N THR A 189 -3.94 19.27 -19.27
CA THR A 189 -5.20 19.32 -20.00
C THR A 189 -5.84 17.94 -20.08
N LYS A 190 -7.13 17.95 -20.36
CA LYS A 190 -7.97 16.76 -20.51
C LYS A 190 -7.47 15.78 -21.56
N ALA A 191 -7.57 14.50 -21.23
CA ALA A 191 -7.39 13.40 -22.16
C ALA A 191 -8.64 13.14 -23.02
N THR A 192 -8.48 12.33 -24.07
CA THR A 192 -9.58 11.89 -24.94
C THR A 192 -10.50 10.90 -24.23
N ASN A 193 -9.94 10.00 -23.43
CA ASN A 193 -10.65 8.91 -22.75
C ASN A 193 -10.53 9.03 -21.23
N ALA A 194 -11.41 8.35 -20.51
CA ALA A 194 -11.36 8.25 -19.05
C ALA A 194 -11.26 6.78 -18.60
N LEU A 195 -10.52 6.57 -17.51
CA LEU A 195 -10.54 5.36 -16.71
C LEU A 195 -11.25 5.65 -15.40
N VAL A 196 -12.35 4.95 -15.18
CA VAL A 196 -13.13 5.01 -13.95
C VAL A 196 -12.94 3.75 -13.14
N MET A 197 -12.85 3.90 -11.82
CA MET A 197 -12.85 2.79 -10.88
C MET A 197 -13.77 3.13 -9.71
N LEU A 198 -14.66 2.22 -9.36
CA LEU A 198 -15.59 2.36 -8.23
C LEU A 198 -15.24 1.40 -7.10
N THR A 199 -15.88 1.56 -5.94
CA THR A 199 -15.63 0.74 -4.75
C THR A 199 -16.89 0.06 -4.26
N ASP A 200 -17.01 -1.21 -4.61
CA ASP A 200 -18.14 -2.10 -4.29
C ASP A 200 -18.49 -2.25 -2.81
N TYR A 201 -17.53 -2.12 -1.88
CA TYR A 201 -17.82 -2.16 -0.44
C TYR A 201 -18.23 -0.81 0.15
N SER A 202 -18.23 0.27 -0.63
CA SER A 202 -18.57 1.63 -0.19
C SER A 202 -19.43 2.34 -1.24
N LYS A 203 -20.46 1.63 -1.73
CA LYS A 203 -21.39 2.09 -2.77
C LYS A 203 -22.08 3.39 -2.37
N ASN A 204 -22.21 4.32 -3.31
CA ASN A 204 -23.19 5.38 -3.24
C ASN A 204 -23.87 5.47 -4.60
N ILE A 205 -25.00 4.78 -4.75
CA ILE A 205 -25.69 4.57 -6.03
C ILE A 205 -25.93 5.88 -6.78
N GLU A 206 -26.34 6.94 -6.07
CA GLU A 206 -26.64 8.22 -6.68
C GLU A 206 -25.38 8.91 -7.20
N LEU A 207 -24.35 9.06 -6.34
CA LEU A 207 -23.11 9.74 -6.71
C LEU A 207 -22.32 8.95 -7.76
N ASP A 208 -22.34 7.62 -7.69
CA ASP A 208 -21.63 6.75 -8.63
C ASP A 208 -22.26 6.76 -10.02
N ARG A 209 -23.60 6.80 -10.10
CA ARG A 209 -24.30 7.02 -11.37
C ARG A 209 -23.91 8.37 -11.96
N LYS A 210 -24.01 9.44 -11.17
CA LYS A 210 -23.66 10.80 -11.60
C LYS A 210 -22.21 10.90 -12.08
N LEU A 211 -21.27 10.20 -11.43
CA LEU A 211 -19.88 10.15 -11.87
C LEU A 211 -19.74 9.48 -13.23
N LEU A 212 -20.39 8.34 -13.44
CA LEU A 212 -20.35 7.63 -14.71
C LEU A 212 -20.99 8.46 -15.83
N GLU A 213 -22.12 9.11 -15.57
CA GLU A 213 -22.78 10.04 -16.51
C GLU A 213 -21.90 11.26 -16.84
N LEU A 214 -21.22 11.83 -15.85
CA LEU A 214 -20.24 12.90 -16.08
C LEU A 214 -19.08 12.41 -16.96
N ALA A 215 -18.55 11.22 -16.67
CA ALA A 215 -17.46 10.66 -17.47
C ALA A 215 -17.90 10.38 -18.92
N THR A 216 -19.07 9.75 -19.13
CA THR A 216 -19.57 9.41 -20.47
C THR A 216 -20.02 10.61 -21.29
N SER A 217 -20.41 11.71 -20.64
CA SER A 217 -20.76 12.96 -21.34
C SER A 217 -19.55 13.81 -21.72
N HIS A 218 -18.39 13.59 -21.06
CA HIS A 218 -17.19 14.35 -21.36
C HIS A 218 -16.17 13.56 -22.19
N TYR A 219 -16.01 12.26 -22.02
CA TYR A 219 -14.95 11.48 -22.66
C TYR A 219 -15.49 10.61 -23.80
N GLU A 220 -14.67 10.36 -24.83
CA GLU A 220 -15.08 9.55 -25.99
C GLU A 220 -15.31 8.08 -25.61
N THR A 221 -14.36 7.50 -24.86
CA THR A 221 -14.49 6.17 -24.27
C THR A 221 -14.27 6.24 -22.76
N VAL A 222 -15.16 5.60 -22.01
CA VAL A 222 -15.01 5.39 -20.56
C VAL A 222 -14.64 3.93 -20.31
N TYR A 223 -13.36 3.70 -19.98
CA TYR A 223 -12.88 2.42 -19.50
C TYR A 223 -13.23 2.25 -18.03
N PHE A 224 -13.55 1.03 -17.63
CA PHE A 224 -13.74 0.67 -16.23
C PHE A 224 -12.81 -0.47 -15.85
N TRP A 225 -11.98 -0.28 -14.81
CA TRP A 225 -11.16 -1.35 -14.26
C TRP A 225 -11.71 -1.83 -12.91
N PRO A 226 -12.25 -3.05 -12.82
CA PRO A 226 -12.66 -3.63 -11.55
C PRO A 226 -11.44 -3.96 -10.69
N GLN A 227 -11.42 -3.49 -9.43
CA GLN A 227 -10.35 -3.79 -8.47
C GLN A 227 -10.80 -4.82 -7.42
N GLY A 228 -12.01 -4.66 -6.89
CA GLY A 228 -12.68 -5.62 -6.01
C GLY A 228 -13.52 -6.64 -6.77
N ALA A 229 -13.86 -7.75 -6.12
CA ALA A 229 -14.62 -8.83 -6.74
C ALA A 229 -16.03 -8.39 -7.22
N GLY A 230 -16.68 -7.48 -6.49
CA GLY A 230 -18.02 -6.98 -6.82
C GLY A 230 -18.06 -5.74 -7.72
N ASP A 231 -16.90 -5.17 -8.12
CA ASP A 231 -16.86 -3.91 -8.88
C ASP A 231 -17.49 -4.05 -10.28
N ARG A 232 -17.30 -5.20 -10.93
CA ARG A 232 -17.85 -5.47 -12.27
C ARG A 232 -19.37 -5.49 -12.25
N ASP A 233 -19.96 -6.25 -11.34
CA ASP A 233 -21.42 -6.34 -11.20
C ASP A 233 -21.98 -4.98 -10.81
N TYR A 234 -21.24 -4.25 -9.96
CA TYR A 234 -21.65 -2.93 -9.53
C TYR A 234 -21.72 -1.92 -10.68
N VAL A 235 -20.66 -1.79 -11.49
CA VAL A 235 -20.69 -0.86 -12.63
C VAL A 235 -21.73 -1.27 -13.68
N THR A 236 -21.89 -2.58 -13.90
CA THR A 236 -22.85 -3.12 -14.87
C THR A 236 -24.28 -2.77 -14.47
N SER A 237 -24.59 -2.72 -13.17
CA SER A 237 -25.93 -2.39 -12.66
C SER A 237 -26.44 -0.99 -13.05
N PHE A 238 -25.57 -0.07 -13.49
CA PHE A 238 -25.97 1.26 -13.93
C PHE A 238 -26.45 1.30 -15.39
N ASN A 239 -26.20 0.27 -16.19
CA ASN A 239 -26.56 0.21 -17.62
C ASN A 239 -26.05 1.42 -18.44
N LEU A 240 -24.84 1.88 -18.16
CA LEU A 240 -24.17 2.99 -18.87
C LEU A 240 -23.08 2.45 -19.83
N PRO A 241 -22.77 3.17 -20.92
CA PRO A 241 -21.79 2.71 -21.91
C PRO A 241 -20.36 2.82 -21.34
N VAL A 242 -19.86 1.73 -20.78
CA VAL A 242 -18.48 1.61 -20.27
C VAL A 242 -17.78 0.38 -20.85
N THR A 243 -16.50 0.52 -21.19
CA THR A 243 -15.65 -0.59 -21.62
C THR A 243 -15.00 -1.23 -20.39
N ILE A 244 -15.55 -2.34 -19.93
CA ILE A 244 -15.06 -3.05 -18.73
C ILE A 244 -13.81 -3.86 -19.08
N LEU A 245 -12.70 -3.53 -18.42
CA LEU A 245 -11.45 -4.29 -18.50
C LEU A 245 -11.52 -5.57 -17.68
N GLU A 246 -10.61 -6.50 -17.97
CA GLU A 246 -10.38 -7.67 -17.13
C GLU A 246 -9.96 -7.25 -15.70
N ARG A 247 -10.44 -7.97 -14.69
CA ARG A 247 -10.02 -7.80 -13.28
C ARG A 247 -8.63 -8.39 -13.07
N SER A 248 -7.61 -7.74 -13.62
CA SER A 248 -6.21 -8.14 -13.45
C SER A 248 -5.27 -6.93 -13.46
N LEU A 249 -4.16 -7.00 -12.73
CA LEU A 249 -3.11 -5.97 -12.80
C LEU A 249 -2.53 -5.83 -14.21
N PRO A 250 -2.24 -6.92 -14.96
CA PRO A 250 -1.79 -6.83 -16.34
C PRO A 250 -2.74 -6.02 -17.23
N ALA A 251 -4.06 -6.17 -17.09
CA ALA A 251 -5.01 -5.40 -17.89
C ALA A 251 -4.92 -3.89 -17.64
N LEU A 252 -4.80 -3.48 -16.37
CA LEU A 252 -4.55 -2.08 -16.03
C LEU A 252 -3.20 -1.60 -16.58
N GLU A 253 -2.15 -2.38 -16.38
CA GLU A 253 -0.80 -2.00 -16.83
C GLU A 253 -0.69 -1.86 -18.34
N ASN A 254 -1.31 -2.77 -19.10
CA ASN A 254 -1.33 -2.72 -20.55
C ASN A 254 -2.05 -1.46 -21.05
N LEU A 255 -3.19 -1.10 -20.44
CA LEU A 255 -3.88 0.15 -20.77
C LEU A 255 -3.00 1.37 -20.44
N LEU A 256 -2.39 1.41 -19.25
CA LEU A 256 -1.56 2.54 -18.82
C LEU A 256 -0.28 2.71 -19.66
N LYS A 257 0.29 1.61 -20.18
CA LYS A 257 1.48 1.60 -21.06
C LYS A 257 1.16 1.87 -22.54
N SER A 258 -0.11 1.79 -22.94
CA SER A 258 -0.54 2.05 -24.32
C SER A 258 -0.49 3.53 -24.68
N ASP A 259 -0.62 3.84 -25.98
CA ASP A 259 -0.72 5.23 -26.47
C ASP A 259 -2.10 5.87 -26.25
N VAL A 260 -3.03 5.16 -25.59
CA VAL A 260 -4.37 5.72 -25.27
C VAL A 260 -4.21 6.94 -24.36
N SER A 261 -4.69 8.09 -24.84
CA SER A 261 -4.81 9.32 -24.05
C SER A 261 -5.90 9.13 -23.00
N LEU A 262 -5.52 9.13 -21.71
CA LEU A 262 -6.37 8.67 -20.62
C LEU A 262 -6.23 9.55 -19.36
N ASP A 263 -7.37 10.04 -18.85
CA ASP A 263 -7.51 10.58 -17.50
C ASP A 263 -8.02 9.48 -16.56
N TYR A 264 -7.68 9.56 -15.27
CA TYR A 264 -8.30 8.74 -14.23
C TYR A 264 -9.25 9.58 -13.36
N ILE A 265 -10.47 9.09 -13.11
CA ILE A 265 -11.38 9.67 -12.12
C ILE A 265 -12.12 8.53 -11.39
N GLY A 266 -11.95 8.40 -10.08
CA GLY A 266 -12.60 7.31 -9.36
C GLY A 266 -12.27 7.19 -7.87
N THR A 267 -12.88 6.23 -7.20
CA THR A 267 -12.82 6.06 -5.74
C THR A 267 -11.72 5.12 -5.26
N ARG A 268 -11.01 4.46 -6.18
CA ARG A 268 -9.92 3.51 -5.88
C ARG A 268 -8.57 4.23 -5.78
N LEU A 269 -8.20 4.65 -4.57
CA LEU A 269 -6.95 5.36 -4.24
C LEU A 269 -5.70 4.80 -4.94
N HIS A 270 -5.40 3.51 -4.77
CA HIS A 270 -4.16 2.93 -5.30
C HIS A 270 -4.17 2.76 -6.83
N GLY A 271 -5.35 2.58 -7.44
CA GLY A 271 -5.52 2.65 -8.89
C GLY A 271 -5.18 4.04 -9.44
N GLY A 272 -5.66 5.10 -8.76
CA GLY A 272 -5.29 6.48 -9.09
C GLY A 272 -3.79 6.76 -8.95
N ILE A 273 -3.15 6.28 -7.87
CA ILE A 273 -1.69 6.39 -7.69
C ILE A 273 -0.93 5.69 -8.82
N ARG A 274 -1.40 4.52 -9.29
CA ARG A 274 -0.81 3.84 -10.46
C ARG A 274 -0.96 4.64 -11.74
N CYS A 275 -2.07 5.34 -11.93
CA CYS A 275 -2.26 6.24 -13.07
C CYS A 275 -1.25 7.40 -13.03
N LEU A 276 -1.05 8.02 -11.86
CA LEU A 276 -0.05 9.09 -11.67
C LEU A 276 1.38 8.60 -11.97
N LEU A 277 1.75 7.40 -11.49
CA LEU A 277 3.04 6.79 -11.80
C LEU A 277 3.23 6.50 -13.28
N ALA A 278 2.15 6.19 -13.99
CA ALA A 278 2.11 6.04 -15.44
C ALA A 278 2.01 7.39 -16.19
N LYS A 279 2.27 8.50 -15.50
CA LYS A 279 2.24 9.87 -16.06
C LYS A 279 0.88 10.24 -16.64
N ARG A 280 -0.20 9.66 -16.10
CA ARG A 280 -1.58 10.01 -16.45
C ARG A 280 -2.15 10.97 -15.42
N ARG A 281 -2.94 11.92 -15.90
CA ARG A 281 -3.67 12.86 -15.05
C ARG A 281 -4.75 12.09 -14.29
N ALA A 282 -4.83 12.29 -12.98
CA ALA A 282 -5.68 11.47 -12.11
C ALA A 282 -6.35 12.32 -11.04
N LEU A 283 -7.63 12.04 -10.77
CA LEU A 283 -8.43 12.65 -9.71
C LEU A 283 -9.05 11.55 -8.84
N ILE A 284 -8.64 11.49 -7.58
CA ILE A 284 -9.14 10.48 -6.64
C ILE A 284 -10.33 11.03 -5.85
N LEU A 285 -11.46 10.33 -5.92
CA LEU A 285 -12.66 10.67 -5.15
C LEU A 285 -12.54 10.10 -3.74
N ARG A 286 -12.60 10.98 -2.74
CA ARG A 286 -12.44 10.62 -1.33
C ARG A 286 -13.73 9.96 -0.83
N ILE A 287 -13.62 8.69 -0.45
CA ILE A 287 -14.70 7.91 0.18
C ILE A 287 -14.39 7.55 1.64
N ASP A 288 -13.16 7.79 2.07
CA ASP A 288 -12.70 7.56 3.43
C ASP A 288 -11.57 8.54 3.80
N HIS A 289 -11.08 8.42 5.03
CA HIS A 289 -10.02 9.26 5.55
C HIS A 289 -8.66 9.01 4.88
N ARG A 290 -8.41 7.86 4.26
CA ARG A 290 -7.08 7.51 3.73
C ARG A 290 -6.67 8.47 2.62
N ALA A 291 -7.55 8.65 1.65
CA ALA A 291 -7.31 9.59 0.56
C ALA A 291 -7.25 11.04 1.08
N THR A 292 -8.04 11.35 2.12
CA THR A 292 -8.07 12.68 2.75
C THR A 292 -6.74 13.03 3.43
N GLU A 293 -6.26 12.16 4.32
CA GLU A 293 -5.01 12.36 5.07
C GLU A 293 -3.80 12.40 4.13
N ILE A 294 -3.72 11.47 3.18
CA ILE A 294 -2.64 11.46 2.18
C ILE A 294 -2.66 12.74 1.35
N ALA A 295 -3.82 13.21 0.90
CA ALA A 295 -3.92 14.42 0.09
C ALA A 295 -3.55 15.68 0.87
N GLN A 296 -3.93 15.79 2.14
CA GLN A 296 -3.55 16.93 2.99
C GLN A 296 -2.02 17.04 3.15
N GLU A 297 -1.32 15.91 3.19
CA GLU A 297 0.13 15.88 3.42
C GLU A 297 0.95 15.96 2.15
N THR A 298 0.43 15.42 1.05
CA THR A 298 1.20 15.24 -0.20
C THR A 298 0.72 16.12 -1.34
N GLY A 299 -0.46 16.73 -1.26
CA GLY A 299 -1.08 17.40 -2.40
C GLY A 299 -1.65 16.44 -3.46
N LEU A 300 -1.79 15.15 -3.14
CA LEU A 300 -2.43 14.16 -4.02
C LEU A 300 -3.77 14.71 -4.57
N PRO A 301 -3.95 14.81 -5.91
CA PRO A 301 -5.18 15.33 -6.49
C PRO A 301 -6.38 14.50 -6.06
N SER A 302 -7.22 15.11 -5.23
CA SER A 302 -8.39 14.45 -4.69
C SER A 302 -9.49 15.45 -4.39
N VAL A 303 -10.72 14.95 -4.39
CA VAL A 303 -11.92 15.76 -4.18
C VAL A 303 -12.95 14.95 -3.38
N ASP A 304 -13.86 15.63 -2.70
CA ASP A 304 -15.03 14.97 -2.14
C ASP A 304 -15.85 14.29 -3.25
N ARG A 305 -16.34 13.07 -3.01
CA ARG A 305 -17.12 12.31 -4.01
C ARG A 305 -18.40 13.02 -4.44
N ALA A 306 -18.91 13.98 -3.66
CA ALA A 306 -20.11 14.74 -3.99
C ALA A 306 -19.84 16.06 -4.76
N ASP A 307 -18.58 16.51 -4.89
CA ASP A 307 -18.25 17.80 -5.49
C ASP A 307 -18.07 17.71 -7.01
N PHE A 308 -19.20 17.54 -7.70
CA PHE A 308 -19.25 17.46 -9.17
C PHE A 308 -18.85 18.77 -9.86
N ALA A 309 -19.06 19.91 -9.21
CA ALA A 309 -18.65 21.20 -9.75
C ALA A 309 -17.11 21.27 -9.88
N PHE A 310 -16.38 20.80 -8.86
CA PHE A 310 -14.94 20.68 -8.94
C PHE A 310 -14.51 19.66 -9.99
N MET A 311 -15.15 18.48 -10.05
CA MET A 311 -14.82 17.46 -11.05
C MET A 311 -14.98 17.99 -12.47
N GLU A 312 -16.10 18.65 -12.78
CA GLU A 312 -16.36 19.21 -14.11
C GLU A 312 -15.33 20.28 -14.47
N ARG A 313 -15.00 21.16 -13.52
CA ARG A 313 -13.94 22.16 -13.71
C ARG A 313 -12.58 21.51 -13.96
N TRP A 314 -12.20 20.50 -13.18
CA TRP A 314 -10.95 19.74 -13.36
C TRP A 314 -10.88 19.04 -14.73
N ILE A 315 -12.01 18.54 -15.23
CA ILE A 315 -12.11 17.96 -16.56
C ILE A 315 -11.90 19.01 -17.64
N ARG A 316 -12.57 20.17 -17.55
CA ARG A 316 -12.61 21.18 -18.61
C ARG A 316 -11.39 22.10 -18.63
N GLU A 317 -10.82 22.40 -17.47
CA GLU A 317 -9.75 23.39 -17.31
C GLU A 317 -8.37 22.73 -17.13
N PRO A 318 -7.28 23.42 -17.49
CA PRO A 318 -5.93 22.97 -17.14
C PRO A 318 -5.76 22.81 -15.62
N PHE A 319 -5.18 21.70 -15.19
CA PHE A 319 -4.92 21.42 -13.77
C PHE A 319 -3.47 20.97 -13.57
N VAL A 320 -2.72 21.70 -12.75
CA VAL A 320 -1.33 21.36 -12.43
C VAL A 320 -1.29 20.36 -11.27
N THR A 321 -0.79 19.16 -11.53
CA THR A 321 -0.57 18.15 -10.49
C THR A 321 0.73 18.43 -9.74
N LYS A 322 0.64 18.76 -8.45
CA LYS A 322 1.80 18.96 -7.57
C LYS A 322 1.73 17.99 -6.41
N ILE A 323 2.65 17.01 -6.38
CA ILE A 323 2.72 16.01 -5.33
C ILE A 323 4.06 16.14 -4.63
N THR A 324 4.02 16.20 -3.30
CA THR A 324 5.20 16.23 -2.42
C THR A 324 5.30 14.90 -1.68
N VAL A 325 6.51 14.34 -1.65
CA VAL A 325 6.84 13.14 -0.90
C VAL A 325 8.00 13.47 0.03
N ASP A 326 7.87 13.16 1.31
CA ASP A 326 8.91 13.41 2.30
C ASP A 326 10.03 12.35 2.18
N THR A 327 10.97 12.63 1.27
CA THR A 327 12.13 11.75 1.01
C THR A 327 13.07 11.66 2.21
N ALA A 328 13.14 12.70 3.05
CA ALA A 328 13.96 12.70 4.25
C ALA A 328 13.40 11.72 5.30
N ALA A 329 12.08 11.68 5.49
CA ALA A 329 11.43 10.70 6.36
C ALA A 329 11.62 9.26 5.85
N ILE A 330 11.49 9.04 4.53
CA ILE A 330 11.73 7.74 3.89
C ILE A 330 13.17 7.29 4.13
N GLU A 331 14.14 8.18 3.89
CA GLU A 331 15.56 7.85 4.05
C GLU A 331 15.93 7.62 5.52
N CYS A 332 15.38 8.40 6.45
CA CYS A 332 15.53 8.16 7.88
C CYS A 332 15.05 6.75 8.28
N TRP A 333 13.91 6.30 7.74
CA TRP A 333 13.44 4.94 7.96
C TRP A 333 14.35 3.89 7.32
N ARG A 334 14.88 4.11 6.11
CA ARG A 334 15.79 3.16 5.43
C ARG A 334 17.13 3.00 6.15
N GLN A 335 17.69 4.10 6.66
CA GLN A 335 19.02 4.12 7.28
C GLN A 335 19.16 3.18 8.48
N GLN A 336 18.07 2.92 9.21
CA GLN A 336 18.08 2.00 10.36
C GLN A 336 18.53 0.58 10.00
N PHE A 337 18.43 0.20 8.72
CA PHE A 337 18.77 -1.14 8.24
C PHE A 337 20.18 -1.23 7.64
N ARG A 338 20.83 -0.07 7.39
CA ARG A 338 22.16 -0.02 6.75
C ARG A 338 23.31 -0.14 7.75
N THR A 339 23.07 0.15 9.02
CA THR A 339 24.05 -0.05 10.09
C THR A 339 23.96 -1.48 10.60
N LYS A 340 25.02 -2.29 10.41
CA LYS A 340 25.17 -3.56 11.15
C LYS A 340 25.01 -3.24 12.65
N PRO A 341 24.25 -4.04 13.42
CA PRO A 341 24.34 -3.94 14.87
C PRO A 341 25.80 -4.19 15.27
N ALA A 342 26.37 -3.23 16.00
CA ALA A 342 27.68 -3.35 16.61
C ALA A 342 27.73 -4.51 17.61
#